data_AF-A0A6P2DAH2-F1
#
_entry.id   AF-A0A6P2DAH2-F1
#
_cell.length_a   1.000
_cell.length_b   1.000
_cell.length_c   1.000
_cell.angle_alpha   90.00
_cell.angle_beta   90.00
_cell.angle_gamma   90.00
#
_symmetry.space_group_name_H-M   'P 1'
#
loop_
_entity.id
_entity.type
_entity.pdbx_description
1 polymer ?
#
loop_
_entity_poly.entity_id
_entity_poly.type
_entity_poly.pdbx_seq_one_letter_code
_entity_poly.pdbx_strand_id
1 'polypeptide(L)'
;MLQCRQSAATIILQVPLTSRPDFVKNPFPLPRSLLGDSDGLQCEMFMTLYYDSPLDASCQCEYTRVNVEASLGEVRERNRKDKDPADLFGGEVRVVPRKLKSAYPNEKERVEHGFKWSPLKFYHRKFMRKEVQGPWELRLEMLTRNGVVLEHPINVFLVVTLRSAKPGATVYDELVVEMARLGWGANDLKIRSRERH
;
A
#
# COMPACT_ATOMS: atom_id res chain seq x y z
N MET A 1 -19.75 -12.52 -6.06
CA MET A 1 -20.48 -11.55 -5.21
C MET A 1 -19.47 -10.97 -4.23
N LEU A 2 -19.01 -9.72 -4.44
CA LEU A 2 -18.19 -9.01 -3.45
C LEU A 2 -19.15 -8.53 -2.35
N GLN A 3 -19.33 -9.33 -1.29
CA GLN A 3 -20.07 -8.90 -0.10
C GLN A 3 -19.27 -7.78 0.58
N CYS A 4 -19.80 -6.56 0.56
CA CYS A 4 -19.32 -5.49 1.42
C CYS A 4 -19.74 -5.83 2.86
N ARG A 5 -18.86 -6.51 3.60
CA ARG A 5 -19.05 -6.74 5.04
C ARG A 5 -18.65 -5.45 5.73
N GLN A 6 -19.46 -4.93 6.64
CA GLN A 6 -19.09 -3.75 7.45
C GLN A 6 -17.70 -3.89 8.10
N SER A 7 -17.26 -5.13 8.37
CA SER A 7 -15.94 -5.45 8.93
C SER A 7 -14.76 -5.36 7.95
N ALA A 8 -14.96 -4.92 6.71
CA ALA A 8 -13.89 -4.69 5.76
C ALA A 8 -14.19 -3.49 4.83
N ALA A 9 -13.12 -2.83 4.36
CA ALA A 9 -13.22 -1.71 3.45
C ALA A 9 -12.07 -1.71 2.45
N THR A 10 -12.31 -1.21 1.24
CA THR A 10 -11.32 -1.17 0.16
C THR A 10 -11.20 0.24 -0.40
N ILE A 11 -9.97 0.75 -0.47
CA ILE A 11 -9.59 2.01 -1.11
C ILE A 11 -8.93 1.67 -2.45
N ILE A 12 -9.32 2.36 -3.51
CA ILE A 12 -8.66 2.29 -4.81
C ILE A 12 -8.08 3.67 -5.10
N LEU A 13 -6.76 3.72 -5.29
CA LEU A 13 -6.02 4.93 -5.61
C LEU A 13 -5.50 4.80 -7.04
N GLN A 14 -5.78 5.81 -7.86
CA GLN A 14 -5.10 6.03 -9.13
C GLN A 14 -4.19 7.24 -8.97
N VAL A 15 -2.89 7.03 -9.14
CA VAL A 15 -1.86 8.04 -8.91
C VAL A 15 -1.01 8.18 -10.16
N PRO A 16 -0.99 9.36 -10.82
CA PRO A 16 0.05 9.67 -11.79
C PRO A 16 1.37 9.88 -11.03
N LEU A 17 2.34 8.99 -11.23
CA LEU A 17 3.59 8.95 -10.46
C LEU A 17 4.79 9.36 -11.32
N THR A 18 5.65 10.21 -10.77
CA THR A 18 6.97 10.59 -11.34
C THR A 18 8.09 9.95 -10.52
N SER A 19 9.34 10.02 -11.00
CA SER A 19 10.51 9.44 -10.31
C SER A 19 10.87 10.17 -9.00
N ARG A 20 10.55 11.45 -8.91
CA ARG A 20 10.69 12.30 -7.72
C ARG A 20 9.64 13.42 -7.77
N PRO A 21 9.19 13.96 -6.61
CA PRO A 21 9.30 13.36 -5.27
C PRO A 21 8.40 12.11 -5.16
N ASP A 22 8.62 11.30 -4.11
CA ASP A 22 7.76 10.15 -3.82
C ASP A 22 6.34 10.61 -3.48
N PHE A 23 5.35 9.80 -3.83
CA PHE A 23 3.98 10.06 -3.40
C PHE A 23 3.82 9.60 -1.96
N VAL A 24 3.48 10.54 -1.07
CA VAL A 24 3.29 10.29 0.36
C VAL A 24 1.92 10.78 0.81
N LYS A 25 1.20 9.93 1.54
CA LYS A 25 -0.05 10.29 2.22
C LYS A 25 0.06 9.98 3.70
N ASN A 26 0.11 11.04 4.51
CA ASN A 26 0.20 11.00 5.96
C ASN A 26 -0.75 12.05 6.57
N PRO A 27 -1.66 11.67 7.48
CA PRO A 27 -1.90 10.30 7.95
C PRO A 27 -2.73 9.47 6.96
N PHE A 28 -2.52 8.15 6.99
CA PHE A 28 -3.38 7.15 6.38
C PHE A 28 -4.65 6.97 7.25
N PRO A 29 -5.86 6.94 6.66
CA PRO A 29 -7.13 6.90 7.37
C PRO A 29 -7.36 5.51 7.98
N LEU A 30 -6.75 5.23 9.14
CA LEU A 30 -7.00 3.99 9.86
C LEU A 30 -8.34 4.05 10.62
N PRO A 31 -9.28 3.12 10.35
CA PRO A 31 -10.52 3.02 11.11
C PRO A 31 -10.26 2.64 12.58
N ARG A 32 -10.98 3.29 13.51
CA ARG A 32 -10.80 3.11 14.95
C ARG A 32 -11.15 1.70 15.42
N SER A 33 -12.13 1.04 14.80
CA SER A 33 -12.54 -0.34 15.07
C SER A 33 -11.45 -1.37 14.77
N LEU A 34 -10.38 -1.00 14.05
CA LEU A 34 -9.19 -1.85 13.89
C LEU A 34 -8.24 -1.77 15.09
N LEU A 35 -8.36 -0.75 15.94
CA LEU A 35 -7.62 -0.63 17.18
C LEU A 35 -8.32 -1.49 18.26
N GLY A 36 -7.53 -2.32 18.93
CA GLY A 36 -7.95 -3.19 20.02
C GLY A 36 -8.46 -2.39 21.23
N ASP A 37 -9.25 -3.03 22.10
CA ASP A 37 -9.69 -2.42 23.37
C ASP A 37 -8.49 -2.20 24.33
N SER A 38 -7.33 -2.78 24.00
CA SER A 38 -6.04 -2.60 24.66
C SER A 38 -5.02 -1.87 23.76
N ASP A 39 -5.47 -0.97 22.88
CA ASP A 39 -4.67 -0.13 21.96
C ASP A 39 -3.78 -0.87 20.93
N GLY A 40 -3.99 -2.18 20.75
CA GLY A 40 -3.27 -2.97 19.75
C GLY A 40 -4.06 -3.14 18.46
N LEU A 41 -3.49 -2.78 17.31
CA LEU A 41 -4.05 -3.03 15.98
C LEU A 41 -4.33 -4.52 15.75
N GLN A 42 -5.59 -4.85 15.47
CA GLN A 42 -6.10 -6.21 15.19
C GLN A 42 -6.83 -6.23 13.84
N CYS A 43 -6.08 -6.40 12.77
CA CYS A 43 -6.64 -6.39 11.43
C CYS A 43 -5.79 -7.20 10.47
N GLU A 44 -6.30 -7.33 9.26
CA GLU A 44 -5.59 -7.87 8.13
C GLU A 44 -5.62 -6.85 7.00
N MET A 45 -4.45 -6.59 6.44
CA MET A 45 -4.26 -5.63 5.37
C MET A 45 -3.77 -6.35 4.13
N PHE A 46 -4.41 -6.05 3.00
CA PHE A 46 -4.02 -6.51 1.68
C PHE A 46 -3.78 -5.30 0.80
N MET A 47 -2.70 -5.32 0.02
CA MET A 47 -2.48 -4.31 -1.01
C MET A 47 -2.17 -4.98 -2.34
N THR A 48 -2.75 -4.48 -3.42
CA THR A 48 -2.40 -4.86 -4.79
C THR A 48 -1.95 -3.61 -5.52
N LEU A 49 -0.69 -3.61 -5.93
CA LEU A 49 -0.07 -2.57 -6.72
C LEU A 49 -0.02 -3.02 -8.18
N TYR A 50 -0.54 -2.19 -9.06
CA TYR A 50 -0.36 -2.32 -10.50
C TYR A 50 0.18 -1.00 -11.06
N TYR A 51 1.07 -1.05 -12.03
CA TYR A 51 1.51 0.14 -12.75
C TYR A 51 1.76 -0.16 -14.22
N ASP A 52 1.43 0.82 -15.06
CA ASP A 52 1.65 0.75 -16.50
C ASP A 52 3.11 1.15 -16.80
N SER A 53 3.99 0.15 -16.82
CA SER A 53 5.41 0.36 -17.05
C SER A 53 5.66 0.72 -18.52
N PRO A 54 6.51 1.72 -18.84
CA PRO A 54 6.96 1.93 -20.21
C PRO A 54 7.78 0.72 -20.64
N LEU A 55 7.45 0.21 -21.82
CA LEU A 55 7.93 -1.06 -22.33
C LEU A 55 8.99 -0.81 -23.40
N ASP A 56 10.12 -1.51 -23.31
CA ASP A 56 11.19 -1.46 -24.30
C ASP A 56 11.40 -2.84 -24.93
N ALA A 57 10.86 -3.03 -26.14
CA ALA A 57 10.91 -4.30 -26.86
C ALA A 57 12.35 -4.71 -27.23
N SER A 58 13.32 -3.79 -27.22
CA SER A 58 14.73 -4.10 -27.48
C SER A 58 15.39 -4.85 -26.31
N CYS A 59 14.78 -4.81 -25.12
CA CYS A 59 15.37 -5.28 -23.87
C CYS A 59 14.94 -6.70 -23.45
N GLN A 60 14.30 -7.49 -24.33
CA GLN A 60 13.93 -8.91 -24.12
C GLN A 60 13.39 -9.23 -22.70
N CYS A 61 14.25 -9.71 -21.79
CA CYS A 61 13.91 -10.12 -20.42
C CYS A 61 13.74 -8.95 -19.41
N GLU A 62 14.24 -7.74 -19.72
CA GLU A 62 14.15 -6.54 -18.87
C GLU A 62 13.11 -5.54 -19.43
N TYR A 63 11.90 -6.05 -19.67
CA TYR A 63 10.86 -5.32 -20.39
C TYR A 63 10.36 -4.05 -19.69
N THR A 64 10.47 -3.97 -18.35
CA THR A 64 10.01 -2.82 -17.55
C THR A 64 11.15 -1.85 -17.22
N ARG A 65 10.98 -0.58 -17.56
CA ARG A 65 12.00 0.47 -17.35
C ARG A 65 11.92 1.16 -15.99
N VAL A 66 10.85 0.87 -15.25
CA VAL A 66 10.53 1.45 -13.94
C VAL A 66 10.10 0.35 -12.98
N ASN A 67 10.43 0.53 -11.71
CA ASN A 67 9.98 -0.30 -10.61
C ASN A 67 9.28 0.58 -9.58
N VAL A 68 7.99 0.33 -9.35
CA VAL A 68 7.22 1.00 -8.31
C VAL A 68 7.10 0.08 -7.09
N GLU A 69 7.27 0.64 -5.91
CA GLU A 69 7.03 -0.05 -4.64
C GLU A 69 6.02 0.73 -3.79
N ALA A 70 5.06 -0.01 -3.22
CA ALA A 70 4.12 0.53 -2.25
C ALA A 70 4.53 0.12 -0.84
N SER A 71 4.47 1.06 0.08
CA SER A 71 4.74 0.83 1.50
C SER A 71 3.62 1.44 2.35
N LEU A 72 3.10 0.65 3.27
CA LEU A 72 2.13 1.11 4.27
C LEU A 72 2.64 0.73 5.65
N GLY A 73 2.75 1.71 6.54
CA GLY A 73 3.38 1.50 7.82
C GLY A 73 3.28 2.71 8.73
N GLU A 74 4.03 2.68 9.80
CA GLU A 74 3.93 3.63 10.90
C GLU A 74 5.12 4.60 10.89
N VAL A 75 4.84 5.87 11.20
CA VAL A 75 5.87 6.89 11.40
C VAL A 75 6.08 7.08 12.89
N ARG A 76 7.28 6.72 13.37
CA ARG A 76 7.63 6.90 14.79
C ARG A 76 7.98 8.35 15.11
N GLU A 77 7.91 8.69 16.40
CA GLU A 77 8.39 9.98 16.87
C GLU A 77 9.89 10.15 16.65
N ARG A 78 10.29 11.39 16.35
CA ARG A 78 11.69 11.75 16.14
C ARG A 78 12.43 11.82 17.46
N ASN A 79 13.56 11.11 17.52
CA ASN A 79 14.54 11.19 18.60
C ASN A 79 15.79 11.97 18.15
N ARG A 80 16.61 12.42 19.12
CA ARG A 80 17.85 13.19 18.86
C ARG A 80 18.88 12.48 17.97
N LYS A 81 18.75 11.16 17.79
CA LYS A 81 19.65 10.34 16.96
C LYS A 81 19.24 10.27 15.50
N ASP A 82 18.02 10.70 15.17
CA ASP A 82 17.48 10.60 13.82
C ASP A 82 18.02 11.75 12.97
N LYS A 83 18.69 11.38 11.87
CA LYS A 83 19.32 12.34 10.96
C LYS A 83 18.40 12.70 9.79
N ASP A 84 17.59 11.74 9.32
CA ASP A 84 16.67 11.92 8.20
C ASP A 84 15.22 11.63 8.62
N PRO A 85 14.23 12.50 8.28
CA PRO A 85 12.82 12.17 8.40
C PRO A 85 12.41 10.82 7.78
N ALA A 86 13.08 10.35 6.73
CA ALA A 86 12.80 9.06 6.10
C ALA A 86 13.05 7.87 7.05
N ASP A 87 14.01 7.99 7.99
CA ASP A 87 14.37 6.96 8.98
C ASP A 87 13.28 6.75 10.04
N LEU A 88 12.24 7.60 10.05
CA LEU A 88 11.11 7.51 10.97
C LEU A 88 10.03 6.55 10.46
N PHE A 89 10.01 6.25 9.16
CA PHE A 89 8.98 5.40 8.56
C PHE A 89 9.37 3.92 8.59
N GLY A 90 8.53 3.11 9.23
CA GLY A 90 8.64 1.66 9.23
C GLY A 90 7.54 1.03 8.39
N GLY A 91 7.84 0.61 7.16
CA GLY A 91 6.91 -0.14 6.31
C GLY A 91 6.52 -1.48 6.95
N GLU A 92 5.22 -1.67 7.23
CA GLU A 92 4.72 -2.84 7.94
C GLU A 92 4.11 -3.89 7.00
N VAL A 93 3.37 -3.48 5.97
CA VAL A 93 2.72 -4.42 5.03
C VAL A 93 3.75 -4.90 4.00
N ARG A 94 3.95 -6.22 3.90
CA ARG A 94 5.06 -6.83 3.14
C ARG A 94 4.58 -7.47 1.85
N VAL A 95 5.45 -7.51 0.84
CA VAL A 95 5.21 -8.23 -0.42
C VAL A 95 5.04 -9.74 -0.18
N VAL A 96 4.17 -10.41 -0.94
CA VAL A 96 3.92 -11.86 -0.91
C VAL A 96 4.17 -12.51 -2.26
N PRO A 97 4.64 -13.78 -2.33
CA PRO A 97 4.72 -14.75 -1.23
C PRO A 97 5.97 -14.61 -0.34
N ARG A 98 5.81 -14.87 0.97
CA ARG A 98 6.88 -14.87 2.00
C ARG A 98 8.01 -15.91 1.80
N LYS A 99 8.09 -16.61 0.67
CA LYS A 99 9.02 -17.73 0.43
C LYS A 99 10.51 -17.32 0.33
N LEU A 100 10.85 -16.08 0.64
CA LEU A 100 12.21 -15.69 0.96
C LEU A 100 12.51 -16.10 2.40
N LYS A 101 13.37 -17.11 2.53
CA LYS A 101 13.93 -17.55 3.82
C LYS A 101 14.71 -16.43 4.52
N SER A 102 15.11 -15.39 3.79
CA SER A 102 15.77 -14.19 4.32
C SER A 102 14.76 -13.08 4.61
N ALA A 103 14.85 -12.47 5.80
CA ALA A 103 14.11 -11.26 6.15
C ALA A 103 14.46 -10.06 5.22
N TYR A 104 15.59 -10.16 4.49
CA TYR A 104 16.08 -9.20 3.51
C TYR A 104 16.68 -9.95 2.32
N PRO A 105 15.91 -10.28 1.27
CA PRO A 105 16.46 -10.86 0.06
C PRO A 105 17.48 -9.93 -0.57
N ASN A 106 18.57 -10.51 -1.07
CA ASN A 106 19.45 -9.80 -1.99
C ASN A 106 18.66 -9.38 -3.25
N GLU A 107 19.15 -8.38 -3.99
CA GLU A 107 18.45 -7.87 -5.18
C GLU A 107 18.13 -8.99 -6.18
N LYS A 108 19.04 -9.95 -6.33
CA LYS A 108 18.89 -11.10 -7.21
C LYS A 108 17.65 -11.92 -6.86
N GLU A 109 17.45 -12.27 -5.58
CA GLU A 109 16.25 -12.95 -5.09
C GLU A 109 14.98 -12.11 -5.30
N ARG A 110 15.07 -10.77 -5.16
CA ARG A 110 13.91 -9.89 -5.45
C ARG A 110 13.54 -9.91 -6.93
N VAL A 111 14.52 -9.97 -7.82
CA VAL A 111 14.29 -10.09 -9.28
C VAL A 111 13.74 -11.47 -9.62
N GLU A 112 14.38 -12.54 -9.14
CA GLU A 112 13.99 -13.94 -9.40
C GLU A 112 12.55 -14.25 -8.95
N HIS A 113 12.11 -13.64 -7.85
CA HIS A 113 10.76 -13.84 -7.32
C HIS A 113 9.74 -12.78 -7.78
N GLY A 114 10.09 -11.91 -8.73
CA GLY A 114 9.19 -10.92 -9.32
C GLY A 114 8.81 -9.78 -8.37
N PHE A 115 9.57 -9.55 -7.30
CA PHE A 115 9.38 -8.43 -6.37
C PHE A 115 10.03 -7.14 -6.87
N LYS A 116 10.98 -7.26 -7.80
CA LYS A 116 11.56 -6.15 -8.55
C LYS A 116 11.19 -6.30 -10.02
N TRP A 117 10.88 -5.18 -10.68
CA TRP A 117 10.59 -5.10 -12.13
C TRP A 117 9.29 -5.80 -12.59
N SER A 118 8.46 -6.30 -11.67
CA SER A 118 7.09 -6.74 -11.98
C SER A 118 6.11 -5.56 -11.90
N PRO A 119 5.27 -5.33 -12.92
CA PRO A 119 4.23 -4.30 -12.91
C PRO A 119 3.09 -4.60 -11.94
N LEU A 120 2.98 -5.85 -11.46
CA LEU A 120 1.97 -6.30 -10.52
C LEU A 120 2.63 -6.86 -9.26
N LYS A 121 2.27 -6.32 -8.09
CA LYS A 121 2.79 -6.75 -6.78
C LYS A 121 1.66 -6.87 -5.77
N PHE A 122 1.76 -7.90 -4.92
CA PHE A 122 0.80 -8.18 -3.87
C PHE A 122 1.46 -8.04 -2.51
N TYR A 123 0.77 -7.42 -1.57
CA TYR A 123 1.23 -7.22 -0.22
C TYR A 123 0.20 -7.73 0.76
N HIS A 124 0.66 -8.30 1.86
CA HIS A 124 -0.21 -8.84 2.90
C HIS A 124 0.45 -8.78 4.26
N ARG A 125 -0.35 -8.40 5.27
CA ARG A 125 0.00 -8.62 6.66
C ARG A 125 -1.22 -8.76 7.54
N LYS A 126 -1.15 -9.71 8.46
CA LYS A 126 -2.10 -9.86 9.57
C LYS A 126 -1.46 -9.33 10.85
N PHE A 127 -2.19 -8.48 11.57
CA PHE A 127 -1.84 -7.93 12.87
C PHE A 127 -2.80 -8.53 13.90
N MET A 128 -2.24 -9.12 14.97
CA MET A 128 -3.02 -9.70 16.06
C MET A 128 -3.08 -8.77 17.27
N ARG A 129 -2.02 -7.99 17.51
CA ARG A 129 -1.89 -7.04 18.63
C ARG A 129 -0.67 -6.12 18.44
N LYS A 130 -0.59 -5.38 17.32
CA LYS A 130 0.51 -4.42 17.11
C LYS A 130 0.17 -3.11 17.80
N GLU A 131 0.99 -2.68 18.76
CA GLU A 131 0.87 -1.34 19.33
C GLU A 131 1.05 -0.28 18.22
N VAL A 132 0.20 0.75 18.25
CA VAL A 132 0.29 1.91 17.35
C VAL A 132 0.75 3.10 18.17
N GLN A 133 2.01 3.48 17.96
CA GLN A 133 2.75 4.55 18.61
C GLN A 133 2.76 5.86 17.79
N GLY A 134 2.33 5.83 16.52
CA GLY A 134 2.35 7.01 15.65
C GLY A 134 1.37 6.92 14.48
N PRO A 135 1.28 8.00 13.66
CA PRO A 135 0.42 8.01 12.49
C PRO A 135 0.92 7.00 11.45
N TRP A 136 -0.03 6.42 10.73
CA TRP A 136 0.29 5.58 9.60
C TRP A 136 0.48 6.42 8.34
N GLU A 137 1.35 5.95 7.45
CA GLU A 137 1.71 6.63 6.21
C GLU A 137 1.71 5.63 5.06
N LEU A 138 1.17 6.08 3.92
CA LEU A 138 1.23 5.37 2.66
C LEU A 138 2.26 6.04 1.74
N ARG A 139 3.21 5.27 1.23
CA ARG A 139 4.21 5.72 0.25
C ARG A 139 4.12 4.92 -1.05
N LEU A 140 4.30 5.60 -2.18
CA LEU A 140 4.66 4.99 -3.46
C LEU A 140 6.01 5.56 -3.90
N GLU A 141 6.97 4.68 -4.09
CA GLU A 141 8.34 5.02 -4.47
C GLU A 141 8.62 4.47 -5.87
N MET A 142 9.22 5.28 -6.74
CA MET A 142 9.59 4.89 -8.10
C MET A 142 11.10 4.88 -8.26
N LEU A 143 11.61 3.74 -8.75
CA LEU A 143 12.97 3.62 -9.23
C LEU A 143 12.97 3.50 -10.76
N THR A 144 13.64 4.43 -11.42
CA THR A 144 13.93 4.32 -12.85
C THR A 144 15.21 3.52 -13.06
N ARG A 145 15.28 2.78 -14.18
CA ARG A 145 16.54 2.18 -14.62
C ARG A 145 17.55 3.29 -14.96
N ASN A 146 18.84 3.00 -14.79
CA ASN A 146 19.90 3.96 -15.09
C ASN A 146 19.77 4.47 -16.55
N GLY A 147 19.90 5.78 -16.75
CA GLY A 147 19.76 6.43 -18.06
C GLY A 147 18.32 6.55 -18.58
N VAL A 148 17.31 6.10 -17.84
CA VAL A 148 15.90 6.31 -18.20
C VAL A 148 15.40 7.60 -17.59
N VAL A 149 14.95 8.52 -18.45
CA VAL A 149 14.18 9.70 -18.08
C VAL A 149 12.75 9.46 -18.52
N LEU A 150 11.80 9.70 -17.61
CA LEU A 150 10.39 9.66 -17.93
C LEU A 150 9.96 11.03 -18.44
N GLU A 151 9.44 11.09 -19.66
CA GLU A 151 8.86 12.32 -20.22
C GLU A 151 7.50 12.64 -19.60
N HIS A 152 6.77 11.60 -19.16
CA HIS A 152 5.44 11.71 -18.58
C HIS A 152 5.31 10.83 -17.32
N PRO A 153 4.43 11.21 -16.36
CA PRO A 153 4.08 10.35 -15.24
C PRO A 153 3.49 9.03 -15.72
N ILE A 154 3.74 7.95 -14.99
CA ILE A 154 3.09 6.66 -15.24
C ILE A 154 1.85 6.53 -14.37
N ASN A 155 0.84 5.81 -14.86
CA ASN A 155 -0.34 5.50 -14.06
C ASN A 155 -0.04 4.34 -13.09
N VAL A 156 -0.23 4.61 -11.80
CA VAL A 156 -0.14 3.62 -10.73
C VAL A 156 -1.50 3.42 -10.11
N PHE A 157 -1.91 2.17 -9.99
CA PHE A 157 -3.13 1.74 -9.31
C PHE A 157 -2.77 0.98 -8.05
N LEU A 158 -3.26 1.47 -6.91
CA LEU A 158 -3.09 0.80 -5.63
C LEU A 158 -4.46 0.49 -5.03
N VAL A 159 -4.74 -0.80 -4.83
CA VAL A 159 -5.91 -1.29 -4.12
C VAL A 159 -5.49 -1.68 -2.71
N VAL A 160 -6.03 -1.01 -1.68
CA VAL A 160 -5.77 -1.31 -0.27
C VAL A 160 -7.06 -1.82 0.35
N THR A 161 -7.01 -3.01 0.95
CA THR A 161 -8.16 -3.58 1.69
C THR A 161 -7.79 -3.76 3.15
N LEU A 162 -8.61 -3.19 4.03
CA LEU A 162 -8.53 -3.34 5.48
C LEU A 162 -9.66 -4.28 5.92
N ARG A 163 -9.34 -5.29 6.74
CA ARG A 163 -10.31 -6.22 7.31
C ARG A 163 -10.09 -6.35 8.81
N SER A 164 -11.13 -6.09 9.60
CA SER A 164 -11.08 -6.33 11.03
C SER A 164 -11.00 -7.83 11.33
N ALA A 165 -10.22 -8.19 12.35
CA ALA A 165 -10.25 -9.52 12.93
C ALA A 165 -11.43 -9.71 13.90
N LYS A 166 -12.10 -8.61 14.31
CA LYS A 166 -13.20 -8.62 15.27
C LYS A 166 -14.57 -8.73 14.57
N PRO A 167 -15.52 -9.50 15.11
CA PRO A 167 -16.90 -9.48 14.65
C PRO A 167 -17.55 -8.11 14.97
N GLY A 168 -18.48 -7.66 14.12
CA GLY A 168 -19.26 -6.44 14.35
C GLY A 168 -18.52 -5.12 14.11
N ALA A 169 -17.26 -5.14 13.66
CA ALA A 169 -16.51 -3.92 13.34
C ALA A 169 -17.15 -3.15 12.17
N THR A 170 -17.17 -1.82 12.27
CA THR A 170 -17.73 -0.86 11.29
C THR A 170 -16.62 -0.20 10.48
N VAL A 171 -15.73 -1.02 9.92
CA VAL A 171 -14.50 -0.59 9.21
C VAL A 171 -14.81 0.34 8.04
N TYR A 172 -15.84 0.04 7.24
CA TYR A 172 -16.21 0.87 6.09
C TYR A 172 -16.69 2.26 6.50
N ASP A 173 -17.67 2.33 7.41
CA ASP A 173 -18.28 3.60 7.81
C ASP A 173 -17.24 4.53 8.47
N GLU A 174 -16.40 3.97 9.34
CA GLU A 174 -15.31 4.70 9.96
C GLU A 174 -14.23 5.14 8.97
N LEU A 175 -13.92 4.30 7.98
CA LEU A 175 -12.95 4.66 6.94
C LEU A 175 -13.44 5.88 6.14
N VAL A 176 -14.71 5.90 5.74
CA VAL A 176 -15.31 7.02 5.02
C VAL A 176 -15.22 8.30 5.86
N VAL A 177 -15.53 8.23 7.15
CA VAL A 177 -15.42 9.36 8.08
C VAL A 177 -13.98 9.85 8.21
N GLU A 178 -13.01 8.96 8.41
CA GLU A 178 -11.59 9.33 8.53
C GLU A 178 -11.03 9.88 7.21
N MET A 179 -11.42 9.32 6.06
CA MET A 179 -11.05 9.85 4.74
C MET A 179 -11.56 11.27 4.55
N ALA A 180 -12.83 11.54 4.88
CA ALA A 180 -13.40 12.88 4.80
C ALA A 180 -12.68 13.85 5.75
N ARG A 181 -12.42 13.43 7.00
CA ARG A 181 -11.71 14.23 8.01
C ARG A 181 -10.29 14.61 7.56
N LEU A 182 -9.60 13.70 6.89
CA LEU A 182 -8.22 13.88 6.42
C LEU A 182 -8.13 14.48 5.02
N GLY A 183 -9.25 14.85 4.39
CA GLY A 183 -9.26 15.44 3.05
C GLY A 183 -8.82 14.47 1.95
N TRP A 184 -9.04 13.17 2.13
CA TRP A 184 -8.88 12.18 1.07
C TRP A 184 -10.07 12.28 0.13
N GLY A 185 -9.91 12.94 -1.03
CA GLY A 185 -10.95 13.01 -2.05
C GLY A 185 -11.36 11.60 -2.49
N ALA A 186 -12.56 11.18 -2.09
CA ALA A 186 -13.12 9.87 -2.39
C ALA A 186 -14.31 10.02 -3.33
N ASN A 187 -14.33 9.23 -4.40
CA ASN A 187 -15.53 8.99 -5.18
C ASN A 187 -16.02 7.60 -4.84
N ASP A 188 -17.22 7.48 -4.27
CA ASP A 188 -17.82 6.17 -4.08
C ASP A 188 -18.02 5.49 -5.43
N LEU A 189 -17.42 4.31 -5.58
CA LEU A 189 -17.72 3.44 -6.70
C LEU A 189 -19.15 2.92 -6.50
N LYS A 190 -20.11 3.53 -7.21
CA LYS A 190 -21.48 3.01 -7.28
C LYS A 190 -21.46 1.63 -7.93
N ILE A 191 -21.39 0.59 -7.11
CA ILE A 191 -21.56 -0.79 -7.56
C ILE A 191 -23.03 -0.92 -7.97
N ARG A 192 -23.32 -0.95 -9.28
CA ARG A 192 -24.65 -1.33 -9.77
C ARG A 192 -24.91 -2.76 -9.30
N SER A 193 -25.79 -2.92 -8.31
CA SER A 193 -26.28 -4.23 -7.89
C SER A 193 -26.92 -4.91 -9.09
N ARG A 194 -26.37 -6.05 -9.49
CA ARG A 194 -26.86 -6.83 -10.62
C ARG A 194 -28.25 -7.38 -10.30
N GLU A 195 -29.20 -7.11 -11.20
CA GLU A 195 -30.57 -7.60 -11.15
C GLU A 195 -30.61 -9.12 -10.92
N ARG A 196 -31.49 -9.54 -10.02
CA ARG A 196 -31.85 -10.95 -9.84
C ARG A 196 -32.75 -11.32 -11.02
N HIS A 197 -32.29 -12.24 -11.86
CA HIS A 197 -33.15 -13.09 -12.67
C HIS A 197 -33.22 -14.47 -12.00
#